data_AF-A0A8T6CGV5-F1
#
_entry.id   AF-A0A8T6CGV5-F1
#
_cell.length_a   1.000
_cell.length_b   1.000
_cell.length_c   1.000
_cell.angle_alpha   90.00
_cell.angle_beta   90.00
_cell.angle_gamma   90.00
#
_symmetry.space_group_name_H-M   'P 1'
#
loop_
_entity.id
_entity.type
_entity.pdbx_description
1 polymer ?
#
loop_
_entity_poly.entity_id
_entity_poly.type
_entity_poly.pdbx_seq_one_letter_code
_entity_poly.pdbx_strand_id
1 'polypeptide(L)'
;MVTNITPGPALIPQLQCESDVGIDTIPLTSEVSFGSWQRDIPDAYHQLGSEELTTRIRAARAALGDRVVVLGHHYQREDIIQFADERGDSFMLAQYAAERPESEFIVFCGVHFMAEAADILSAPHQQVVLPNMEAGCSMADMAAPGDVRAAWRELEDLFGSGDDIIPVTYMNSAASLKAFCGEHGGVVCTSSNAVEVLEWAFTQGKRVFFFPDQHLGRNTGHAMGVPLEEMTLWNWRLPAGNLGGATAEQLERSRIILWQGHCSVHQRFSTTQIDAAREQYADAQIVVHPECRYEVVEAA
;
A
#
# COMPACT_ATOMS: atom_id res chain seq x y z
N MET A 1 -36.49 12.92 21.71
CA MET A 1 -35.70 12.13 22.67
C MET A 1 -34.24 12.38 22.31
N VAL A 2 -33.59 13.30 23.03
CA VAL A 2 -32.18 13.63 22.85
C VAL A 2 -31.42 12.65 23.72
N THR A 3 -30.78 11.65 23.12
CA THR A 3 -29.87 10.75 23.84
C THR A 3 -28.46 11.32 23.72
N ASN A 4 -27.96 11.81 24.85
CA ASN A 4 -26.56 12.12 25.11
C ASN A 4 -25.68 10.95 24.64
N ILE A 5 -24.78 11.23 23.71
CA ILE A 5 -23.62 10.38 23.46
C ILE A 5 -22.54 10.87 24.43
N THR A 6 -22.36 10.13 25.51
CA THR A 6 -21.20 10.25 26.39
C THR A 6 -19.93 9.99 25.57
N PRO A 7 -18.87 10.80 25.66
CA PRO A 7 -17.63 10.51 24.95
C PRO A 7 -17.06 9.19 25.48
N GLY A 8 -16.87 8.22 24.59
CA GLY A 8 -16.13 7.00 24.88
C GLY A 8 -14.68 7.32 25.30
N PRO A 9 -13.98 6.36 25.91
CA PRO A 9 -12.61 6.57 26.37
C PRO A 9 -11.71 6.97 25.18
N ALA A 10 -10.73 7.81 25.48
CA ALA A 10 -9.82 8.44 24.54
C ALA A 10 -9.30 7.48 23.46
N LEU A 11 -9.18 8.01 22.23
CA LEU A 11 -8.51 7.39 21.10
C LEU A 11 -7.24 6.67 21.53
N ILE A 12 -7.11 5.42 21.10
CA ILE A 12 -5.96 4.55 21.38
C ILE A 12 -4.67 5.31 20.96
N PRO A 13 -3.71 5.53 21.86
CA PRO A 13 -2.46 6.26 21.57
C PRO A 13 -1.64 5.68 20.41
N GLN A 14 -1.86 4.41 20.07
CA GLN A 14 -1.15 3.67 19.01
C GLN A 14 -1.41 4.19 17.59
N LEU A 15 -2.38 5.10 17.40
CA LEU A 15 -2.60 5.81 16.14
C LEU A 15 -1.78 7.12 16.03
N GLN A 16 -1.10 7.50 17.12
CA GLN A 16 -0.13 8.59 17.14
C GLN A 16 1.26 8.01 16.91
N CYS A 17 1.82 8.27 15.72
CA CYS A 17 3.25 8.08 15.50
C CYS A 17 3.90 9.37 16.00
N GLU A 18 4.34 9.39 17.24
CA GLU A 18 5.11 10.50 17.81
C GLU A 18 6.52 10.48 17.20
N SER A 19 6.97 11.62 16.68
CA SER A 19 8.18 11.72 15.84
C SER A 19 9.50 11.67 16.60
N ASP A 20 9.52 11.58 17.94
CA ASP A 20 10.73 11.90 18.70
C ASP A 20 10.96 11.02 19.95
N VAL A 21 10.35 9.84 20.02
CA VAL A 21 10.67 8.84 21.04
C VAL A 21 11.58 7.78 20.42
N GLY A 22 12.68 7.43 21.09
CA GLY A 22 13.53 6.33 20.67
C GLY A 22 12.69 5.08 20.40
N ILE A 23 12.89 4.44 19.23
CA ILE A 23 12.18 3.23 18.84
C ILE A 23 12.79 2.06 19.64
N ASP A 24 12.45 1.98 20.92
CA ASP A 24 12.86 0.89 21.78
C ASP A 24 11.94 -0.32 21.54
N THR A 25 12.52 -1.50 21.28
CA THR A 25 11.77 -2.74 21.17
C THR A 25 11.10 -3.06 22.51
N ILE A 26 9.77 -3.08 22.54
CA ILE A 26 9.00 -3.51 23.71
C ILE A 26 8.69 -5.01 23.64
N PRO A 27 8.52 -5.71 24.79
CA PRO A 27 8.08 -7.10 24.79
C PRO A 27 6.74 -7.27 24.08
N LEU A 28 6.54 -8.40 23.39
CA LEU A 28 5.31 -8.63 22.62
C LEU A 28 4.05 -8.65 23.48
N THR A 29 4.14 -8.95 24.78
CA THR A 29 3.01 -8.78 25.74
C THR A 29 2.48 -7.35 25.81
N SER A 30 3.31 -6.37 25.45
CA SER A 30 3.00 -4.95 25.49
C SER A 30 2.55 -4.42 24.11
N GLU A 31 2.65 -5.25 23.06
CA GLU A 31 2.05 -4.98 21.76
C GLU A 31 0.59 -5.49 21.79
N VAL A 32 -0.35 -4.62 21.45
CA VAL A 32 -1.77 -4.99 21.40
C VAL A 32 -2.05 -5.60 20.01
N SER A 33 -2.04 -6.93 19.89
CA SER A 33 -2.47 -7.66 18.69
C SER A 33 -3.94 -8.04 18.82
N PHE A 34 -4.73 -7.88 17.75
CA PHE A 34 -6.15 -8.20 17.73
C PHE A 34 -6.50 -9.12 16.53
N GLY A 35 -6.22 -10.42 16.65
CA GLY A 35 -6.38 -11.36 15.54
C GLY A 35 -6.73 -12.77 16.03
N SER A 36 -8.00 -13.15 15.92
CA SER A 36 -8.52 -14.43 16.47
C SER A 36 -8.24 -15.69 15.63
N TRP A 37 -7.47 -15.58 14.54
CA TRP A 37 -7.34 -16.65 13.53
C TRP A 37 -5.90 -17.11 13.28
N GLN A 38 -4.90 -16.30 13.65
CA GLN A 38 -3.50 -16.68 13.59
C GLN A 38 -3.14 -17.44 14.88
N ARG A 39 -2.33 -18.50 14.79
CA ARG A 39 -1.82 -19.14 16.00
C ARG A 39 -0.93 -18.14 16.72
N ASP A 40 -1.28 -17.82 17.97
CA ASP A 40 -0.42 -17.04 18.84
C ASP A 40 0.96 -17.68 18.92
N ILE A 41 1.98 -16.84 18.99
CA ILE A 41 3.33 -17.33 19.26
C ILE A 41 3.37 -17.91 20.68
N PRO A 42 4.21 -18.91 20.95
CA PRO A 42 4.27 -19.50 22.29
C PRO A 42 4.55 -18.46 23.37
N ASP A 43 3.87 -18.54 24.52
CA ASP A 43 4.02 -17.63 25.69
C ASP A 43 5.49 -17.38 26.08
N ALA A 44 6.36 -18.38 25.86
CA ALA A 44 7.78 -18.28 26.13
C ALA A 44 8.49 -17.16 25.34
N TYR A 45 7.96 -16.72 24.19
CA TYR A 45 8.52 -15.63 23.40
C TYR A 45 8.08 -14.25 23.89
N HIS A 46 6.89 -14.16 24.48
CA HIS A 46 6.30 -12.91 24.94
C HIS A 46 7.11 -12.21 26.04
N GLN A 47 7.87 -12.98 26.82
CA GLN A 47 8.66 -12.49 27.96
C GLN A 47 10.16 -12.35 27.66
N LEU A 48 10.60 -12.62 26.42
CA LEU A 48 12.03 -12.55 26.09
C LEU A 48 12.48 -11.11 25.88
N GLY A 49 13.71 -10.83 26.33
CA GLY A 49 14.40 -9.58 25.98
C GLY A 49 14.91 -9.58 24.55
N SER A 50 15.19 -8.39 24.02
CA SER A 50 15.63 -8.18 22.63
C SER A 50 16.92 -8.95 22.25
N GLU A 51 17.90 -9.04 23.16
CA GLU A 51 19.15 -9.79 22.91
C GLU A 51 18.92 -11.30 22.75
N GLU A 52 18.03 -11.85 23.57
CA GLU A 52 17.68 -13.28 23.51
C GLU A 52 16.86 -13.59 22.24
N LEU A 53 15.92 -12.71 21.87
CA LEU A 53 15.20 -12.80 20.60
C LEU A 53 16.16 -12.77 19.42
N THR A 54 17.11 -11.83 19.41
CA THR A 54 18.14 -11.71 18.37
C THR A 54 18.97 -12.99 18.25
N THR A 55 19.41 -13.54 19.38
CA THR A 55 20.19 -14.78 19.43
C THR A 55 19.41 -15.95 18.85
N ARG A 56 18.12 -16.08 19.20
CA ARG A 56 17.25 -17.15 18.69
C ARG A 56 16.95 -17.02 17.20
N ILE A 57 16.68 -15.80 16.72
CA ILE A 57 16.46 -15.56 15.28
C ILE A 57 17.70 -15.97 14.49
N ARG A 58 18.90 -15.58 14.93
CA ARG A 58 20.16 -15.97 14.28
C ARG A 58 20.37 -17.49 14.29
N ALA A 59 20.09 -18.15 15.42
CA ALA A 59 20.19 -19.60 15.52
C ALA A 59 19.20 -20.32 14.59
N ALA A 60 17.95 -19.86 14.51
CA ALA A 60 16.94 -20.41 13.61
C ALA A 60 17.33 -20.22 12.13
N ARG A 61 17.80 -19.02 11.76
CA ARG A 61 18.29 -18.74 10.39
C ARG A 61 19.47 -19.63 10.04
N ALA A 62 20.45 -19.79 10.93
CA ALA A 62 21.59 -20.67 10.71
C ALA A 62 21.18 -22.14 10.56
N ALA A 63 20.18 -22.60 11.31
CA ALA A 63 19.66 -23.97 11.21
C ALA A 63 18.88 -24.23 9.92
N LEU A 64 18.18 -23.22 9.40
CA LEU A 64 17.43 -23.29 8.15
C LEU A 64 18.33 -23.10 6.92
N GLY A 65 19.41 -22.32 7.03
CA GLY A 65 20.35 -22.04 5.95
C GLY A 65 19.63 -21.48 4.72
N ASP A 66 20.00 -21.98 3.54
CA ASP A 66 19.45 -21.53 2.26
C ASP A 66 17.97 -21.90 2.05
N ARG A 67 17.37 -22.70 2.96
CA ARG A 67 15.94 -23.04 2.91
C ARG A 67 15.05 -21.87 3.33
N VAL A 68 15.59 -20.79 3.90
CA VAL A 68 14.82 -19.61 4.28
C VAL A 68 15.41 -18.34 3.68
N VAL A 69 14.54 -17.47 3.17
CA VAL A 69 14.87 -16.10 2.81
C VAL A 69 14.00 -15.14 3.62
N VAL A 70 14.61 -14.08 4.14
CA VAL A 70 13.92 -13.02 4.90
C VAL A 70 13.90 -11.76 4.07
N LEU A 71 12.71 -11.26 3.73
CA LEU A 71 12.53 -10.07 2.91
C LEU A 71 12.07 -8.91 3.79
N GLY A 72 12.76 -7.78 3.73
CA GLY A 72 12.47 -6.62 4.56
C GLY A 72 12.05 -5.41 3.73
N HIS A 73 10.84 -4.91 3.93
CA HIS A 73 10.43 -3.64 3.33
C HIS A 73 11.18 -2.46 3.98
N HIS A 74 11.44 -1.39 3.22
CA HIS A 74 12.16 -0.20 3.71
C HIS A 74 11.59 0.45 4.98
N TYR A 75 10.30 0.22 5.29
CA TYR A 75 9.62 0.78 6.45
C TYR A 75 9.70 -0.09 7.71
N GLN A 76 10.41 -1.22 7.66
CA GLN A 76 10.60 -2.07 8.84
C GLN A 76 11.53 -1.42 9.87
N ARG A 77 11.28 -1.72 11.15
CA ARG A 77 12.15 -1.32 12.26
C ARG A 77 13.55 -1.93 12.11
N GLU A 78 14.56 -1.26 12.69
CA GLU A 78 15.95 -1.73 12.65
C GLU A 78 16.12 -3.13 13.27
N ASP A 79 15.36 -3.41 14.33
CA ASP A 79 15.36 -4.68 15.03
C ASP A 79 14.88 -5.85 14.15
N ILE A 80 14.11 -5.59 13.10
CA ILE A 80 13.64 -6.57 12.12
C ILE A 80 14.56 -6.58 10.88
N ILE A 81 14.84 -5.39 10.32
CA ILE A 81 15.54 -5.27 9.03
C ILE A 81 16.99 -5.80 9.07
N GLN A 82 17.59 -5.90 10.27
CA GLN A 82 18.91 -6.50 10.46
C GLN A 82 18.97 -7.98 10.05
N PHE A 83 17.82 -8.67 10.00
CA PHE A 83 17.75 -10.07 9.62
C PHE A 83 17.38 -10.29 8.15
N ALA A 84 17.02 -9.23 7.43
CA ALA A 84 16.63 -9.31 6.04
C ALA A 84 17.83 -9.67 5.13
N ASP A 85 17.61 -10.63 4.24
CA ASP A 85 18.53 -10.99 3.16
C ASP A 85 18.49 -9.97 2.03
N GLU A 86 17.33 -9.34 1.81
CA GLU A 86 17.15 -8.28 0.83
C GLU A 86 16.24 -7.18 1.37
N ARG A 87 16.51 -5.93 0.95
CA ARG A 87 15.78 -4.74 1.37
C ARG A 87 15.32 -3.96 0.15
N GLY A 88 14.00 -3.81 -0.01
CA GLY A 88 13.47 -3.24 -1.24
C GLY A 88 12.05 -2.73 -1.14
N ASP A 89 11.56 -2.25 -2.28
CA ASP A 89 10.15 -2.03 -2.53
C ASP A 89 9.40 -3.35 -2.74
N SER A 90 8.07 -3.28 -2.81
CA SER A 90 7.22 -4.47 -2.87
C SER A 90 7.47 -5.36 -4.09
N PHE A 91 7.76 -4.77 -5.26
CA PHE A 91 7.88 -5.53 -6.51
C PHE A 91 9.25 -6.20 -6.59
N MET A 92 10.32 -5.46 -6.28
CA MET A 92 11.67 -5.99 -6.26
C MET A 92 11.80 -7.15 -5.26
N LEU A 93 11.20 -7.04 -4.07
CA LEU A 93 11.21 -8.13 -3.09
C LEU A 93 10.48 -9.38 -3.59
N ALA A 94 9.35 -9.23 -4.28
CA ALA A 94 8.60 -10.36 -4.82
C ALA A 94 9.37 -11.06 -5.95
N GLN A 95 10.05 -10.31 -6.82
CA GLN A 95 10.93 -10.88 -7.85
C GLN A 95 12.14 -11.60 -7.23
N TYR A 96 12.78 -10.98 -6.24
CA TYR A 96 13.93 -11.56 -5.53
C TYR A 96 13.61 -12.92 -4.91
N ALA A 97 12.39 -13.08 -4.37
CA ALA A 97 11.91 -14.34 -3.80
C ALA A 97 11.74 -15.43 -4.86
N ALA A 98 11.18 -15.07 -6.02
CA ALA A 98 10.94 -15.98 -7.13
C ALA A 98 12.24 -16.46 -7.81
N GLU A 99 13.29 -15.65 -7.78
CA GLU A 99 14.61 -15.99 -8.32
C GLU A 99 15.43 -16.98 -7.46
N ARG A 100 14.90 -17.40 -6.30
CA ARG A 100 15.58 -18.27 -5.32
C ARG A 100 14.81 -19.57 -5.06
N PRO A 101 14.73 -20.48 -6.05
CA PRO A 101 13.97 -21.71 -5.94
C PRO A 101 14.49 -22.68 -4.86
N GLU A 102 15.72 -22.50 -4.37
CA GLU A 102 16.30 -23.27 -3.27
C GLU A 102 15.67 -22.97 -1.91
N SER A 103 15.07 -21.78 -1.75
CA SER A 103 14.35 -21.44 -0.53
C SER A 103 13.05 -22.22 -0.46
N GLU A 104 12.73 -22.76 0.71
CA GLU A 104 11.43 -23.39 0.99
C GLU A 104 10.50 -22.43 1.73
N PHE A 105 11.06 -21.47 2.47
CA PHE A 105 10.33 -20.50 3.27
C PHE A 105 10.73 -19.08 2.91
N ILE A 106 9.75 -18.23 2.65
CA ILE A 106 9.93 -16.80 2.41
C ILE A 106 9.26 -16.07 3.58
N VAL A 107 10.06 -15.53 4.51
CA VAL A 107 9.53 -14.71 5.61
C VAL A 107 9.44 -13.28 5.12
N PHE A 108 8.21 -12.78 4.92
CA PHE A 108 7.97 -11.45 4.40
C PHE A 108 7.73 -10.46 5.53
N CYS A 109 8.76 -9.69 5.89
CA CYS A 109 8.67 -8.59 6.85
C CYS A 109 8.12 -7.34 6.15
N GLY A 110 6.81 -7.32 5.95
CA GLY A 110 6.07 -6.26 5.28
C GLY A 110 4.59 -6.30 5.67
N VAL A 111 3.72 -6.01 4.71
CA VAL A 111 2.26 -6.02 4.88
C VAL A 111 1.60 -7.06 3.98
N HIS A 112 0.34 -7.38 4.26
CA HIS A 112 -0.41 -8.49 3.67
C HIS A 112 -0.32 -8.58 2.14
N PHE A 113 -0.64 -7.51 1.43
CA PHE A 113 -0.64 -7.54 -0.04
C PHE A 113 0.76 -7.78 -0.65
N MET A 114 1.83 -7.43 0.07
CA MET A 114 3.20 -7.66 -0.40
C MET A 114 3.54 -9.14 -0.28
N ALA A 115 3.14 -9.77 0.83
CA ALA A 115 3.28 -11.21 1.01
C ALA A 115 2.44 -11.98 -0.01
N GLU A 116 1.19 -11.56 -0.28
CA GLU A 116 0.37 -12.15 -1.35
C GLU A 116 1.07 -12.06 -2.72
N ALA A 117 1.71 -10.94 -3.04
CA ALA A 117 2.41 -10.79 -4.30
C ALA A 117 3.65 -11.69 -4.42
N ALA A 118 4.39 -11.86 -3.33
CA ALA A 118 5.48 -12.83 -3.27
C ALA A 118 4.97 -14.26 -3.46
N ASP A 119 3.81 -14.60 -2.88
CA ASP A 119 3.17 -15.92 -2.99
C ASP A 119 2.66 -16.21 -4.41
N ILE A 120 2.18 -15.18 -5.11
CA ILE A 120 1.77 -15.29 -6.52
C ILE A 120 2.95 -15.60 -7.45
N LEU A 121 4.13 -15.04 -7.16
CA LEU A 121 5.32 -15.18 -8.01
C LEU A 121 6.23 -16.35 -7.64
N SER A 122 6.11 -16.87 -6.41
CA SER A 122 6.94 -17.96 -5.91
C SER A 122 6.59 -19.31 -6.55
N ALA A 123 7.52 -20.25 -6.48
CA ALA A 123 7.31 -21.61 -6.93
C ALA A 123 6.35 -22.38 -5.98
N PRO A 124 5.60 -23.39 -6.46
CA PRO A 124 4.59 -24.08 -5.65
C PRO A 124 5.08 -24.74 -4.36
N HIS A 125 6.38 -25.00 -4.21
CA HIS A 125 6.96 -25.56 -3.00
C HIS A 125 7.39 -24.50 -1.97
N GLN A 126 7.50 -23.23 -2.39
CA GLN A 126 7.87 -22.11 -1.54
C GLN A 126 6.67 -21.68 -0.70
N GLN A 127 6.86 -21.55 0.61
CA GLN A 127 5.84 -21.09 1.53
C GLN A 127 6.13 -19.65 1.95
N VAL A 128 5.24 -18.73 1.58
CA VAL A 128 5.31 -17.34 2.05
C VAL A 128 4.68 -17.23 3.44
N VAL A 129 5.45 -16.68 4.37
CA VAL A 129 5.06 -16.50 5.77
C VAL A 129 5.04 -15.01 6.07
N LEU A 130 3.86 -14.48 6.35
CA LEU A 130 3.67 -13.16 6.93
C LEU A 130 3.65 -13.29 8.47
N PRO A 131 4.62 -12.73 9.21
CA PRO A 131 4.69 -12.91 10.66
C PRO A 131 3.46 -12.43 11.42
N ASN A 132 2.79 -11.38 10.94
CA ASN A 132 1.56 -10.85 11.53
C ASN A 132 0.53 -10.57 10.43
N MET A 133 -0.58 -11.32 10.42
CA MET A 133 -1.65 -11.15 9.43
C MET A 133 -2.41 -9.83 9.56
N GLU A 134 -2.32 -9.16 10.71
CA GLU A 134 -2.87 -7.82 10.92
C GLU A 134 -1.98 -6.71 10.35
N ALA A 135 -0.79 -7.03 9.82
CA ALA A 135 0.05 -6.09 9.10
C ALA A 135 -0.63 -5.69 7.78
N GLY A 136 -1.61 -4.80 7.88
CA GLY A 136 -2.42 -4.31 6.77
C GLY A 136 -1.90 -3.00 6.19
N CYS A 137 -2.61 -2.52 5.18
CA CYS A 137 -2.37 -1.21 4.61
C CYS A 137 -3.72 -0.51 4.52
N SER A 138 -3.90 0.52 5.35
CA SER A 138 -5.14 1.28 5.43
C SER A 138 -5.65 1.73 4.06
N MET A 139 -4.73 2.08 3.16
CA MET A 139 -5.02 2.48 1.79
C MET A 139 -5.49 1.33 0.90
N ALA A 140 -4.88 0.15 1.01
CA ALA A 140 -5.34 -1.04 0.28
C ALA A 140 -6.77 -1.41 0.70
N ASP A 141 -7.07 -1.27 2.00
CA ASP A 141 -8.39 -1.53 2.57
C ASP A 141 -9.45 -0.49 2.14
N MET A 142 -9.05 0.70 1.66
CA MET A 142 -9.97 1.70 1.09
C MET A 142 -10.55 1.28 -0.26
N ALA A 143 -9.99 0.26 -0.93
CA ALA A 143 -10.55 -0.31 -2.15
C ALA A 143 -10.96 -1.76 -1.91
N ALA A 144 -12.10 -1.95 -1.23
CA ALA A 144 -12.65 -3.28 -1.06
C ALA A 144 -13.03 -3.87 -2.44
N PRO A 145 -12.75 -5.16 -2.71
CA PRO A 145 -13.04 -5.77 -4.01
C PRO A 145 -14.50 -5.66 -4.47
N GLY A 146 -15.44 -5.66 -3.53
CA GLY A 146 -16.87 -5.47 -3.82
C GLY A 146 -17.19 -4.07 -4.34
N ASP A 147 -16.58 -3.04 -3.75
CA ASP A 147 -16.82 -1.64 -4.10
C ASP A 147 -16.19 -1.30 -5.45
N VAL A 148 -14.98 -1.79 -5.72
CA VAL A 148 -14.32 -1.63 -7.03
C VAL A 148 -15.14 -2.27 -8.13
N ARG A 149 -15.66 -3.49 -7.92
CA ARG A 149 -16.55 -4.16 -8.88
C ARG A 149 -17.91 -3.48 -9.04
N ALA A 150 -18.40 -2.76 -8.04
CA ALA A 150 -19.61 -1.94 -8.18
C ALA A 150 -19.34 -0.70 -9.02
N ALA A 151 -18.25 0.02 -8.71
CA ALA A 151 -17.81 1.18 -9.48
C ALA A 151 -17.52 0.84 -10.94
N TRP A 152 -16.84 -0.27 -11.20
CA TRP A 152 -16.55 -0.74 -12.54
C TRP A 152 -17.82 -0.96 -13.37
N ARG A 153 -18.83 -1.62 -12.81
CA ARG A 153 -20.12 -1.82 -13.49
C ARG A 153 -20.80 -0.52 -13.86
N GLU A 154 -20.77 0.48 -12.96
CA GLU A 154 -21.31 1.81 -13.26
C GLU A 154 -20.56 2.51 -14.40
N LEU A 155 -19.23 2.34 -14.45
CA LEU A 155 -18.41 2.89 -15.52
C LEU A 155 -18.64 2.17 -16.86
N GLU A 156 -18.79 0.83 -16.84
CA GLU A 156 -19.17 0.05 -18.01
C GLU A 156 -20.57 0.39 -18.51
N ASP A 157 -21.53 0.60 -17.61
CA ASP A 157 -22.89 1.01 -17.99
C ASP A 157 -22.91 2.40 -18.63
N LEU A 158 -22.02 3.30 -18.19
CA LEU A 158 -21.89 4.65 -18.74
C LEU A 158 -21.16 4.68 -20.09
N PHE A 159 -20.03 3.98 -20.20
CA PHE A 159 -19.15 4.05 -21.39
C PHE A 159 -19.41 2.93 -22.41
N GLY A 160 -20.16 1.90 -22.05
CA GLY A 160 -20.30 0.66 -22.80
C GLY A 160 -19.20 -0.36 -22.48
N SER A 161 -19.45 -1.62 -22.82
CA SER A 161 -18.58 -2.77 -22.56
C SER A 161 -17.39 -2.91 -23.53
N GLY A 162 -16.78 -1.79 -23.94
CA GLY A 162 -15.60 -1.75 -24.82
C GLY A 162 -14.31 -1.33 -24.09
N ASP A 163 -13.19 -1.33 -24.82
CA ASP A 163 -11.84 -0.97 -24.32
C ASP A 163 -11.67 0.55 -24.01
N ASP A 164 -12.76 1.26 -23.69
CA ASP A 164 -12.75 2.71 -23.47
C ASP A 164 -12.13 3.07 -22.11
N ILE A 165 -12.06 2.11 -21.18
CA ILE A 165 -11.53 2.28 -19.83
C ILE A 165 -10.60 1.13 -19.43
N ILE A 166 -9.41 1.47 -18.95
CA ILE A 166 -8.37 0.51 -18.54
C ILE A 166 -8.21 0.56 -17.01
N PRO A 167 -8.43 -0.56 -16.29
CA PRO A 167 -8.25 -0.57 -14.85
C PRO A 167 -6.76 -0.71 -14.50
N VAL A 168 -6.23 0.25 -13.76
CA VAL A 168 -4.86 0.22 -13.25
C VAL A 168 -4.93 0.18 -11.73
N THR A 169 -4.37 -0.87 -11.14
CA THR A 169 -4.28 -0.98 -9.69
C THR A 169 -2.86 -0.78 -9.21
N TYR A 170 -2.67 -0.02 -8.14
CA TYR A 170 -1.39 0.02 -7.44
C TYR A 170 -1.14 -1.31 -6.73
N MET A 171 0.13 -1.67 -6.55
CA MET A 171 0.59 -2.86 -5.86
C MET A 171 -0.03 -3.01 -4.46
N ASN A 172 -0.29 -1.87 -3.80
CA ASN A 172 -0.95 -1.74 -2.51
C ASN A 172 -2.46 -1.97 -2.62
N SER A 173 -2.84 -3.17 -3.04
CA SER A 173 -4.21 -3.63 -3.29
C SER A 173 -4.33 -5.13 -3.00
N ALA A 174 -5.54 -5.64 -2.78
CA ALA A 174 -5.75 -7.08 -2.60
C ALA A 174 -5.37 -7.87 -3.86
N ALA A 175 -4.88 -9.11 -3.71
CA ALA A 175 -4.62 -10.01 -4.85
C ALA A 175 -5.83 -10.16 -5.80
N SER A 176 -7.05 -10.20 -5.25
CA SER A 176 -8.28 -10.28 -6.05
C SER A 176 -8.52 -9.06 -6.95
N LEU A 177 -7.97 -7.90 -6.60
CA LEU A 177 -8.03 -6.70 -7.43
C LEU A 177 -6.97 -6.70 -8.54
N LYS A 178 -5.82 -7.33 -8.29
CA LYS A 178 -4.80 -7.58 -9.32
C LYS A 178 -5.35 -8.54 -10.38
N ALA A 179 -6.01 -9.61 -9.95
CA ALA A 179 -6.70 -10.55 -10.83
C ALA A 179 -7.80 -9.84 -11.64
N PHE A 180 -8.63 -9.02 -10.98
CA PHE A 180 -9.64 -8.20 -11.64
C PHE A 180 -9.03 -7.29 -12.73
N CYS A 181 -7.92 -6.58 -12.46
CA CYS A 181 -7.23 -5.81 -13.48
C CYS A 181 -6.84 -6.70 -14.68
N GLY A 182 -6.21 -7.85 -14.44
CA GLY A 182 -5.82 -8.78 -15.52
C GLY A 182 -7.00 -9.31 -16.34
N GLU A 183 -8.13 -9.63 -15.70
CA GLU A 183 -9.36 -10.09 -16.36
C GLU A 183 -9.99 -9.03 -17.27
N HIS A 184 -9.81 -7.74 -16.93
CA HIS A 184 -10.36 -6.60 -17.65
C HIS A 184 -9.31 -5.85 -18.51
N GLY A 185 -8.24 -6.54 -18.93
CA GLY A 185 -7.21 -5.97 -19.83
C GLY A 185 -6.37 -4.86 -19.21
N GLY A 186 -6.39 -4.73 -17.89
CA GLY A 186 -5.64 -3.77 -17.10
C GLY A 186 -4.30 -4.30 -16.60
N VAL A 187 -3.69 -3.58 -15.65
CA VAL A 187 -2.35 -3.88 -15.15
C VAL A 187 -2.13 -3.41 -13.71
N VAL A 188 -1.13 -3.98 -13.05
CA VAL A 188 -0.66 -3.56 -11.73
C VAL A 188 0.53 -2.61 -11.89
N CYS A 189 0.56 -1.51 -11.12
CA CYS A 189 1.70 -0.59 -11.06
C CYS A 189 2.33 -0.52 -9.66
N THR A 190 3.51 0.07 -9.57
CA THR A 190 4.16 0.55 -8.35
C THR A 190 4.38 2.07 -8.47
N SER A 191 4.82 2.73 -7.40
CA SER A 191 5.24 4.14 -7.49
C SER A 191 6.45 4.34 -8.43
N SER A 192 7.27 3.30 -8.60
CA SER A 192 8.48 3.31 -9.44
C SER A 192 8.22 3.11 -10.94
N ASN A 193 7.07 2.57 -11.35
CA ASN A 193 6.75 2.34 -12.77
C ASN A 193 5.39 2.93 -13.22
N ALA A 194 4.77 3.79 -12.40
CA ALA A 194 3.45 4.33 -12.66
C ALA A 194 3.38 5.13 -13.97
N VAL A 195 4.46 5.81 -14.35
CA VAL A 195 4.54 6.59 -15.60
C VAL A 195 4.42 5.65 -16.79
N GLU A 196 5.28 4.64 -16.87
CA GLU A 196 5.31 3.66 -17.95
C GLU A 196 3.99 2.89 -18.06
N VAL A 197 3.37 2.57 -16.91
CA VAL A 197 2.05 1.93 -16.87
C VAL A 197 0.95 2.85 -17.41
N LEU A 198 0.91 4.12 -17.03
CA LEU A 198 -0.09 5.06 -17.56
C LEU A 198 0.12 5.35 -19.04
N GLU A 199 1.37 5.46 -19.50
CA GLU A 199 1.70 5.59 -20.92
C GLU A 199 1.15 4.41 -21.71
N TRP A 200 1.42 3.18 -21.26
CA TRP A 200 0.86 1.98 -21.85
C TRP A 200 -0.68 2.00 -21.82
N ALA A 201 -1.29 2.31 -20.68
CA ALA A 201 -2.75 2.28 -20.54
C ALA A 201 -3.44 3.26 -21.51
N PHE A 202 -2.86 4.44 -21.75
CA PHE A 202 -3.38 5.38 -22.76
C PHE A 202 -3.24 4.91 -24.21
N THR A 203 -2.42 3.89 -24.49
CA THR A 203 -2.41 3.23 -25.80
C THR A 203 -3.47 2.14 -25.95
N GLN A 204 -3.99 1.62 -24.83
CA GLN A 204 -4.98 0.55 -24.82
C GLN A 204 -6.42 1.10 -24.79
N GLY A 205 -6.65 2.21 -24.10
CA GLY A 205 -7.98 2.80 -23.98
C GLY A 205 -7.95 4.31 -23.81
N LYS A 206 -9.14 4.92 -23.83
CA LYS A 206 -9.27 6.39 -23.73
C LYS A 206 -9.05 6.90 -22.32
N ARG A 207 -9.36 6.08 -21.31
CA ARG A 207 -9.40 6.46 -19.90
C ARG A 207 -8.77 5.41 -19.03
N VAL A 208 -8.23 5.84 -17.89
CA VAL A 208 -7.70 4.96 -16.86
C VAL A 208 -8.58 5.02 -15.62
N PHE A 209 -8.97 3.88 -15.07
CA PHE A 209 -9.53 3.78 -13.73
C PHE A 209 -8.42 3.39 -12.76
N PHE A 210 -7.92 4.35 -11.99
CA PHE A 210 -6.73 4.20 -11.14
C PHE A 210 -7.12 4.05 -9.67
N PHE A 211 -6.67 2.98 -9.02
CA PHE A 211 -6.99 2.70 -7.62
C PHE A 211 -5.86 1.98 -6.88
N PRO A 212 -5.78 2.06 -5.53
CA PRO A 212 -6.64 2.83 -4.64
C PRO A 212 -6.15 4.26 -4.39
N ASP A 213 -4.90 4.60 -4.70
CA ASP A 213 -4.33 5.89 -4.29
C ASP A 213 -4.62 7.00 -5.31
N GLN A 214 -5.42 7.99 -4.91
CA GLN A 214 -5.75 9.15 -5.75
C GLN A 214 -4.53 10.02 -6.07
N HIS A 215 -3.57 10.11 -5.16
CA HIS A 215 -2.44 11.02 -5.23
C HIS A 215 -1.37 10.47 -6.16
N LEU A 216 -1.05 9.18 -6.06
CA LEU A 216 -0.16 8.53 -7.01
C LEU A 216 -0.69 8.71 -8.44
N GLY A 217 -1.95 8.33 -8.70
CA GLY A 217 -2.55 8.50 -10.02
C GLY A 217 -2.59 9.95 -10.50
N ARG A 218 -2.94 10.90 -9.61
CA ARG A 218 -3.00 12.33 -9.92
C ARG A 218 -1.63 12.91 -10.24
N ASN A 219 -0.65 12.67 -9.38
CA ASN A 219 0.68 13.26 -9.49
C ASN A 219 1.42 12.67 -10.70
N THR A 220 1.29 11.36 -10.95
CA THR A 220 1.82 10.73 -12.16
C THR A 220 1.14 11.30 -13.41
N GLY A 221 -0.20 11.35 -13.44
CA GLY A 221 -0.92 11.93 -14.57
C GLY A 221 -0.56 13.40 -14.83
N HIS A 222 -0.40 14.20 -13.77
CA HIS A 222 -0.02 15.60 -13.88
C HIS A 222 1.39 15.76 -14.45
N ALA A 223 2.35 14.97 -13.97
CA ALA A 223 3.72 14.97 -14.48
C ALA A 223 3.78 14.59 -15.98
N MET A 224 2.81 13.80 -16.46
CA MET A 224 2.65 13.45 -17.88
C MET A 224 1.88 14.50 -18.69
N GLY A 225 1.47 15.62 -18.08
CA GLY A 225 0.75 16.71 -18.75
C GLY A 225 -0.76 16.48 -18.88
N VAL A 226 -1.35 15.53 -18.14
CA VAL A 226 -2.81 15.41 -18.04
C VAL A 226 -3.35 16.57 -17.19
N PRO A 227 -4.29 17.39 -17.70
CA PRO A 227 -4.88 18.46 -16.91
C PRO A 227 -5.66 17.94 -15.70
N LEU A 228 -5.63 18.67 -14.58
CA LEU A 228 -6.31 18.25 -13.34
C LEU A 228 -7.84 18.15 -13.53
N GLU A 229 -8.41 18.98 -14.39
CA GLU A 229 -9.82 18.95 -14.76
C GLU A 229 -10.24 17.70 -15.56
N GLU A 230 -9.28 16.99 -16.14
CA GLU A 230 -9.48 15.70 -16.81
C GLU A 230 -9.23 14.52 -15.85
N MET A 231 -9.07 14.79 -14.55
CA MET A 231 -8.91 13.79 -13.49
C MET A 231 -10.09 13.80 -12.54
N THR A 232 -11.07 12.93 -12.76
CA THR A 232 -12.25 12.86 -11.89
C THR A 232 -11.99 11.98 -10.68
N LEU A 233 -12.39 12.45 -9.50
CA LEU A 233 -12.30 11.70 -8.26
C LEU A 233 -13.55 10.85 -8.04
N TRP A 234 -13.36 9.55 -7.86
CA TRP A 234 -14.40 8.59 -7.53
C TRP A 234 -14.51 8.40 -6.01
N ASN A 235 -15.57 8.95 -5.41
CA ASN A 235 -15.84 8.80 -3.98
C ASN A 235 -16.54 7.46 -3.69
N TRP A 236 -15.74 6.46 -3.32
CA TRP A 236 -16.21 5.11 -2.97
C TRP A 236 -17.08 5.01 -1.72
N ARG A 237 -17.10 6.06 -0.88
CA ARG A 237 -17.95 6.09 0.33
C ARG A 237 -19.42 6.36 0.01
N LEU A 238 -19.71 6.80 -1.21
CA LEU A 238 -21.09 7.00 -1.66
C LEU A 238 -21.70 5.64 -2.05
N PRO A 239 -23.01 5.44 -1.84
CA PRO A 239 -23.70 4.25 -2.31
C PRO A 239 -23.55 4.06 -3.83
N ALA A 240 -23.57 2.83 -4.29
CA ALA A 240 -23.59 2.52 -5.72
C ALA A 240 -24.77 3.20 -6.44
N GLY A 241 -24.56 3.57 -7.70
CA GLY A 241 -25.49 4.30 -8.57
C GLY A 241 -25.35 5.82 -8.51
N ASN A 242 -24.32 6.34 -7.83
CA ASN A 242 -24.03 7.77 -7.74
C ASN A 242 -22.81 8.19 -8.58
N LEU A 243 -22.24 7.31 -9.42
CA LEU A 243 -21.08 7.61 -10.27
C LEU A 243 -19.90 8.19 -9.48
N GLY A 244 -19.68 7.71 -8.26
CA GLY A 244 -18.65 8.24 -7.36
C GLY A 244 -18.82 9.71 -6.96
N GLY A 245 -20.02 10.28 -7.13
CA GLY A 245 -20.33 11.69 -6.90
C GLY A 245 -20.02 12.60 -8.10
N ALA A 246 -19.60 12.04 -9.22
CA ALA A 246 -19.38 12.76 -10.46
C ALA A 246 -20.63 12.77 -11.34
N THR A 247 -20.69 13.72 -12.26
CA THR A 247 -21.67 13.71 -13.36
C THR A 247 -21.16 12.84 -14.52
N ALA A 248 -22.08 12.34 -15.34
CA ALA A 248 -21.73 11.62 -16.58
C ALA A 248 -20.81 12.46 -17.48
N GLU A 249 -21.09 13.76 -17.64
CA GLU A 249 -20.26 14.66 -18.45
C GLU A 249 -18.82 14.80 -17.91
N GLN A 250 -18.65 14.88 -16.58
CA GLN A 250 -17.31 14.92 -15.98
C GLN A 250 -16.55 13.62 -16.27
N LEU A 251 -17.20 12.47 -16.13
CA LEU A 251 -16.61 11.17 -16.41
C LEU A 251 -16.27 10.99 -17.90
N GLU A 252 -17.13 11.43 -18.80
CA GLU A 252 -16.87 11.41 -20.25
C GLU A 252 -15.65 12.24 -20.64
N ARG A 253 -15.42 13.38 -19.98
CA ARG A 253 -14.26 14.26 -20.22
C ARG A 253 -12.99 13.80 -19.52
N SER A 254 -13.09 12.83 -18.61
CA SER A 254 -11.93 12.38 -17.82
C SER A 254 -11.00 11.51 -18.63
N ARG A 255 -9.69 11.73 -18.48
CA ARG A 255 -8.64 10.80 -18.91
C ARG A 255 -8.23 9.85 -17.79
N ILE A 256 -8.33 10.28 -16.53
CA ILE A 256 -8.06 9.44 -15.37
C ILE A 256 -9.23 9.57 -14.38
N ILE A 257 -9.76 8.44 -13.95
CA ILE A 257 -10.74 8.33 -12.89
C ILE A 257 -10.00 7.78 -11.67
N LEU A 258 -9.86 8.61 -10.64
CA LEU A 258 -9.05 8.35 -9.46
C LEU A 258 -9.92 7.82 -8.33
N TRP A 259 -9.63 6.65 -7.78
CA TRP A 259 -10.27 6.18 -6.56
C TRP A 259 -9.89 7.08 -5.37
N GLN A 260 -10.85 7.50 -4.55
CA GLN A 260 -10.61 8.35 -3.37
C GLN A 260 -10.00 7.58 -2.19
N GLY A 261 -8.93 6.82 -2.42
CA GLY A 261 -8.05 6.29 -1.39
C GLY A 261 -6.76 7.11 -1.28
N HIS A 262 -6.04 6.95 -0.18
CA HIS A 262 -4.78 7.63 0.09
C HIS A 262 -3.99 6.92 1.19
N CYS A 263 -2.67 7.11 1.20
CA CYS A 263 -1.83 6.67 2.31
C CYS A 263 -1.89 7.65 3.50
N SER A 264 -2.31 7.17 4.68
CA SER A 264 -2.42 7.99 5.90
C SER A 264 -1.08 8.55 6.40
N VAL A 265 0.04 7.90 6.07
CA VAL A 265 1.39 8.38 6.39
C VAL A 265 1.72 9.60 5.53
N HIS A 266 1.53 9.50 4.22
CA HIS A 266 1.85 10.58 3.28
C HIS A 266 0.92 11.80 3.39
N GLN A 267 -0.28 11.65 3.96
CA GLN A 267 -1.15 12.79 4.29
C GLN A 267 -0.58 13.72 5.36
N ARG A 268 0.39 13.26 6.17
CA ARG A 268 0.96 14.05 7.27
C ARG A 268 1.92 15.13 6.79
N PHE A 269 2.41 15.05 5.55
CA PHE A 269 3.29 16.05 4.98
C PHE A 269 2.50 17.27 4.49
N SER A 270 3.12 18.45 4.61
CA SER A 270 2.53 19.74 4.28
C SER A 270 3.57 20.67 3.67
N THR A 271 3.11 21.63 2.87
CA THR A 271 3.97 22.66 2.28
C THR A 271 4.66 23.51 3.35
N THR A 272 4.02 23.75 4.49
CA THR A 272 4.62 24.48 5.62
C THR A 272 5.87 23.78 6.18
N GLN A 273 5.91 22.45 6.19
CA GLN A 273 7.11 21.71 6.61
C GLN A 273 8.23 21.84 5.58
N ILE A 274 7.90 21.88 4.29
CA ILE A 274 8.85 22.14 3.19
C ILE A 274 9.44 23.55 3.34
N ASP A 275 8.59 24.55 3.56
CA ASP A 275 9.02 25.95 3.75
C ASP A 275 9.96 26.09 4.95
N ALA A 276 9.59 25.51 6.09
CA ALA A 276 10.43 25.50 7.29
C ALA A 276 11.78 24.78 7.06
N ALA A 277 11.78 23.66 6.33
CA ALA A 277 13.00 22.93 6.01
C ALA A 277 13.94 23.77 5.12
N ARG A 278 13.41 24.51 4.14
CA ARG A 278 14.19 25.42 3.28
C ARG A 278 14.77 26.61 4.06
N GLU A 279 14.02 27.15 5.02
CA GLU A 279 14.53 28.22 5.90
C GLU A 279 15.66 27.73 6.80
N GLN A 280 15.52 26.52 7.36
CA GLN A 280 16.50 25.95 8.27
C GLN A 280 17.75 25.40 7.55
N TYR A 281 17.56 24.83 6.37
CA TYR A 281 18.60 24.17 5.59
C TYR A 281 18.59 24.69 4.15
N ALA A 282 19.27 25.83 3.93
CA ALA A 282 19.24 26.56 2.66
C ALA A 282 19.71 25.73 1.44
N ASP A 283 20.60 24.75 1.64
CA ASP A 283 21.13 23.88 0.59
C ASP A 283 20.44 22.50 0.51
N ALA A 284 19.40 22.26 1.30
CA ALA A 284 18.72 20.96 1.31
C ALA A 284 17.92 20.73 0.03
N GLN A 285 18.04 19.53 -0.52
CA GLN A 285 17.14 19.04 -1.57
C GLN A 285 15.96 18.32 -0.92
N ILE A 286 14.75 18.68 -1.33
CA ILE A 286 13.52 18.08 -0.81
C ILE A 286 13.07 17.01 -1.80
N VAL A 287 12.91 15.79 -1.30
CA VAL A 287 12.40 14.65 -2.07
C VAL A 287 11.13 14.16 -1.40
N VAL A 288 10.06 14.02 -2.18
CA VAL A 288 8.76 13.59 -1.68
C VAL A 288 8.26 12.38 -2.45
N HIS A 289 7.52 11.53 -1.75
CA HIS A 289 6.90 10.36 -2.36
C HIS A 289 5.67 10.78 -3.18
N PRO A 290 5.38 10.16 -4.34
CA PRO A 290 4.22 10.53 -5.18
C PRO A 290 2.85 10.22 -4.55
N GLU A 291 2.79 9.54 -3.40
CA GLU A 291 1.56 9.38 -2.60
C GLU A 291 1.22 10.63 -1.76
N CYS A 292 2.14 11.61 -1.68
CA CYS A 292 1.86 12.89 -1.04
C CYS A 292 0.77 13.67 -1.78
N ARG A 293 0.09 14.55 -1.06
CA ARG A 293 -0.90 15.44 -1.68
C ARG A 293 -0.25 16.27 -2.81
N TYR A 294 -1.05 16.61 -3.81
CA TYR A 294 -0.58 17.30 -5.02
C TYR A 294 0.22 18.56 -4.68
N GLU A 295 -0.30 19.39 -3.78
CA GLU A 295 0.36 20.62 -3.34
C GLU A 295 1.70 20.39 -2.65
N VAL A 296 1.92 19.22 -2.03
CA VAL A 296 3.19 18.84 -1.40
C VAL A 296 4.19 18.38 -2.45
N VAL A 297 3.74 17.67 -3.48
CA VAL A 297 4.58 17.26 -4.61
C VAL A 297 5.04 18.46 -5.42
N GLU A 298 4.13 19.38 -5.72
CA GLU A 298 4.46 20.62 -6.45
C GLU A 298 5.40 21.54 -5.68
N ALA A 299 5.38 21.48 -4.35
CA ALA A 299 6.19 22.34 -3.51
C ALA A 299 7.63 21.82 -3.29
N ALA A 300 7.91 20.54 -3.57
CA ALA A 300 9.20 19.90 -3.32
C ALA A 300 10.26 20.31 -4.37
#